data_AF-A0A3M2L1X1-F1
#
_entry.id   AF-A0A3M2L1X1-F1
#
_cell.length_a   1.000
_cell.length_b   1.000
_cell.length_c   1.000
_cell.angle_alpha   90.00
_cell.angle_beta   90.00
_cell.angle_gamma   90.00
#
_symmetry.space_group_name_H-M   'P 1'
#
loop_
_entity.id
_entity.type
_entity.pdbx_description
1 polymer ?
#
loop_
_entity_poly.entity_id
_entity_poly.type
_entity_poly.pdbx_seq_one_letter_code
_entity_poly.pdbx_strand_id
1 'polypeptide(L)'
;MTLREQFAQLVPGHVPVFGEPHRTDTGVTVITVTSPGGWLRPDRPLGILVIADGEPTFVPTADDTRVARLGIAVGLVAATFGAAAVLRRPPWPDLSAKGLAALHSCDS
;
A
#
# COMPACT_ATOMS: atom_id res chain seq x y z
N MET A 1 -1.55 -8.57 -27.88
CA MET A 1 -1.74 -7.40 -26.99
C MET A 1 -1.39 -7.86 -25.59
N THR A 2 -0.22 -7.44 -25.11
CA THR A 2 0.39 -7.94 -23.86
C THR A 2 0.16 -6.96 -22.72
N LEU A 3 0.09 -7.46 -21.48
CA LEU A 3 -0.09 -6.67 -20.25
C LEU A 3 0.89 -5.48 -20.15
N ARG A 4 2.11 -5.64 -20.71
CA ARG A 4 3.14 -4.59 -20.78
C ARG A 4 2.72 -3.39 -21.64
N GLU A 5 2.01 -3.64 -22.73
CA GLU A 5 1.48 -2.58 -23.61
C GLU A 5 0.32 -1.84 -22.94
N GLN A 6 -0.53 -2.56 -22.19
CA GLN A 6 -1.63 -1.93 -21.43
C GLN A 6 -1.10 -1.01 -20.32
N PHE A 7 -0.04 -1.39 -19.61
CA PHE A 7 0.59 -0.51 -18.62
C PHE A 7 1.22 0.74 -19.25
N ALA A 8 1.80 0.63 -20.44
CA ALA A 8 2.33 1.79 -21.18
C ALA A 8 1.21 2.71 -21.71
N GLN A 9 0.05 2.15 -22.07
CA GLN A 9 -1.11 2.92 -22.55
C GLN A 9 -1.96 3.54 -21.42
N LEU A 10 -1.87 3.04 -20.19
CA LEU A 10 -2.61 3.55 -19.03
C LEU A 10 -2.07 4.88 -18.47
N VAL A 11 -0.94 5.39 -19.00
CA VAL A 11 -0.42 6.73 -18.66
C VAL A 11 -0.35 7.63 -19.90
N PRO A 12 -1.50 8.05 -20.46
CA PRO A 12 -1.50 9.10 -21.47
C PRO A 12 -1.19 10.45 -20.79
N GLY A 13 0.00 10.99 -21.03
CA GLY A 13 0.30 12.42 -20.84
C GLY A 13 1.24 12.83 -19.70
N HIS A 14 1.79 11.91 -18.91
CA HIS A 14 2.71 12.26 -17.81
C HIS A 14 4.15 11.92 -18.14
N VAL A 15 4.80 12.77 -18.95
CA VAL A 15 6.25 12.71 -19.14
C VAL A 15 6.90 13.03 -17.79
N PRO A 16 7.72 12.15 -17.20
CA PRO A 16 8.41 12.45 -15.96
C PRO A 16 9.29 13.69 -16.16
N VAL A 17 9.15 14.65 -15.28
CA VAL A 17 9.93 15.89 -15.31
C VAL A 17 11.23 15.61 -14.56
N PHE A 18 12.34 15.79 -15.26
CA PHE A 18 13.67 15.71 -14.66
C PHE A 18 14.08 17.10 -14.19
N GLY A 19 14.46 17.23 -12.92
CA GLY A 19 15.05 18.45 -12.40
C GLY A 19 16.43 18.72 -12.99
N GLU A 20 16.93 19.94 -12.79
CA GLU A 20 18.28 20.32 -13.21
C GLU A 20 19.32 19.39 -12.56
N PRO A 21 20.21 18.74 -13.34
CA PRO A 21 21.24 17.87 -12.76
C PRO A 21 22.18 18.67 -11.87
N HIS A 22 22.18 18.38 -10.58
CA HIS A 22 23.12 18.99 -9.65
C HIS A 22 24.35 18.10 -9.53
N ARG A 23 25.50 18.65 -9.93
CA ARG A 23 26.80 17.98 -9.79
C ARG A 23 27.42 18.36 -8.46
N THR A 24 27.64 17.38 -7.60
CA THR A 24 28.40 17.55 -6.35
C THR A 24 29.90 17.62 -6.68
N ASP A 25 30.67 18.36 -5.87
CA ASP A 25 32.13 18.49 -5.98
C ASP A 25 32.88 17.16 -5.94
N THR A 26 32.25 16.12 -5.38
CA THR A 26 32.70 14.72 -5.34
C THR A 26 32.48 13.94 -6.64
N GLY A 27 31.95 14.55 -7.71
CA GLY A 27 31.74 13.88 -9.00
C GLY A 27 30.38 13.16 -9.14
N VAL A 28 29.54 13.21 -8.11
CA VAL A 28 28.19 12.62 -8.10
C VAL A 28 27.21 13.52 -8.84
N THR A 29 26.38 12.94 -9.71
CA THR A 29 25.27 13.65 -10.39
C THR A 29 23.95 13.25 -9.75
N VAL A 30 23.19 14.23 -9.27
CA VAL A 30 21.87 14.04 -8.67
C VAL A 30 20.80 14.59 -9.59
N ILE A 31 19.86 13.75 -10.02
CA ILE A 31 18.72 14.11 -10.87
C ILE A 31 17.44 13.82 -10.09
N THR A 32 16.66 14.84 -9.77
CA THR A 32 15.35 14.67 -9.16
C THR A 32 14.34 14.26 -10.22
N VAL A 33 13.53 13.24 -9.94
CA VAL A 33 12.51 12.74 -10.85
C VAL A 33 11.15 13.00 -10.25
N THR A 34 10.34 13.80 -10.91
CA THR A 34 8.96 14.08 -10.51
C THR A 34 7.99 13.57 -11.56
N SER A 35 6.91 12.94 -11.11
CA SER A 35 5.76 12.68 -11.98
C SER A 35 4.88 13.91 -11.92
N PRO A 36 4.54 14.53 -13.06
CA PRO A 36 3.53 15.57 -13.05
C PRO A 36 2.22 15.01 -12.46
N GLY A 37 1.51 15.85 -11.74
CA GLY A 37 0.17 15.57 -11.25
C GLY A 37 -0.86 15.67 -12.37
N GLY A 38 -2.05 15.10 -12.14
CA GLY A 38 -3.22 15.39 -12.97
C GLY A 38 -3.88 16.71 -12.55
N TRP A 39 -4.92 17.15 -13.26
CA TRP A 39 -5.63 18.41 -12.97
C TRP A 39 -6.14 18.56 -11.51
N LEU A 40 -6.34 17.45 -10.80
CA LEU A 40 -6.81 17.42 -9.40
C LEU A 40 -5.79 16.85 -8.41
N ARG A 41 -4.54 16.58 -8.84
CA ARG A 41 -3.52 15.97 -7.96
C ARG A 41 -2.22 16.77 -8.00
N PRO A 42 -1.56 16.98 -6.84
CA PRO A 42 -0.26 17.62 -6.81
C PRO A 42 0.79 16.74 -7.50
N ASP A 43 1.86 17.39 -7.98
CA ASP A 43 3.05 16.70 -8.50
C ASP A 43 3.61 15.75 -7.45
N ARG A 44 4.00 14.55 -7.89
CA ARG A 44 4.49 13.51 -7.00
C ARG A 44 5.98 13.29 -7.20
N PRO A 45 6.82 13.49 -6.18
CA PRO A 45 8.23 13.10 -6.26
C PRO A 45 8.29 11.57 -6.42
N LEU A 46 8.93 11.11 -7.49
CA LEU A 46 9.12 9.68 -7.77
C LEU A 46 10.40 9.16 -7.10
N GLY A 47 11.44 9.97 -7.08
CA GLY A 47 12.71 9.58 -6.49
C GLY A 47 13.86 10.50 -6.90
N ILE A 48 15.05 10.10 -6.44
CA ILE A 48 16.31 10.74 -6.79
C ILE A 48 17.14 9.70 -7.54
N LEU A 49 17.59 10.03 -8.74
CA LEU A 49 18.56 9.26 -9.48
C LEU A 49 19.94 9.82 -9.17
N VAL A 50 20.79 8.99 -8.56
CA VAL A 50 22.17 9.33 -8.22
C VAL A 50 23.09 8.56 -9.15
N ILE A 51 23.95 9.26 -9.88
CA ILE A 51 24.98 8.66 -10.72
C ILE A 51 26.33 8.97 -10.06
N ALA A 52 26.98 7.95 -9.50
CA ALA A 52 28.31 8.04 -8.90
C ALA A 52 29.24 7.07 -9.65
N ASP A 53 30.41 7.54 -10.10
CA ASP A 53 31.41 6.72 -10.80
C ASP A 53 30.88 5.91 -12.02
N GLY A 54 29.83 6.41 -12.67
CA GLY A 54 29.18 5.74 -13.81
C GLY A 54 28.16 4.67 -13.41
N GLU A 55 27.95 4.43 -12.12
CA GLU A 55 26.94 3.52 -11.60
C GLU A 55 25.65 4.27 -11.22
N PRO A 56 24.51 4.00 -11.90
CA PRO A 56 23.24 4.63 -11.59
C PRO A 56 22.55 3.92 -10.41
N THR A 57 22.31 4.67 -9.33
CA THR A 57 21.51 4.24 -8.18
C THR A 57 20.22 5.03 -8.12
N PHE A 58 19.07 4.36 -8.16
CA PHE A 58 17.76 4.99 -8.03
C PHE A 58 17.24 4.86 -6.60
N VAL A 59 16.98 5.99 -5.94
CA VAL A 59 16.39 6.04 -4.59
C VAL A 59 14.93 6.47 -4.71
N PRO A 60 13.97 5.55 -4.56
CA PRO A 60 12.55 5.88 -4.68
C PRO A 60 12.07 6.71 -3.49
N THR A 61 11.24 7.73 -3.75
CA THR A 61 10.48 8.42 -2.70
C THR A 61 9.19 7.66 -2.45
N ALA A 62 9.30 6.47 -1.86
CA ALA A 62 8.13 5.74 -1.39
C ALA A 62 7.52 6.49 -0.18
N ASP A 63 6.20 6.72 -0.22
CA ASP A 63 5.48 7.22 0.96
C ASP A 63 5.11 6.01 1.83
N ASP A 64 6.10 5.53 2.58
CA ASP A 64 5.95 4.38 3.48
C ASP A 64 4.85 4.62 4.51
N THR A 65 4.63 5.88 4.89
CA THR A 65 3.56 6.27 5.81
C THR A 65 2.17 6.04 5.22
N ARG A 66 1.98 6.26 3.92
CA ARG A 66 0.71 5.91 3.24
C ARG A 66 0.53 4.40 3.14
N VAL A 67 1.58 3.65 2.81
CA VAL A 67 1.52 2.18 2.74
C VAL A 67 1.17 1.60 4.11
N ALA A 68 1.84 2.07 5.16
CA ALA A 68 1.56 1.65 6.52
C ALA A 68 0.11 1.96 6.93
N ARG A 69 -0.38 3.17 6.66
CA ARG A 69 -1.78 3.55 6.96
C ARG A 69 -2.79 2.69 6.21
N LEU A 70 -2.53 2.35 4.95
CA LEU A 70 -3.39 1.47 4.18
C LEU A 70 -3.43 0.06 4.79
N GLY A 71 -2.27 -0.50 5.15
CA GLY A 71 -2.18 -1.80 5.81
C GLY A 71 -2.93 -1.83 7.15
N ILE A 72 -2.75 -0.79 7.97
CA ILE A 72 -3.45 -0.63 9.25
C ILE A 72 -4.96 -0.54 9.04
N ALA A 73 -5.42 0.27 8.07
CA ALA A 73 -6.85 0.41 7.79
C ALA A 73 -7.48 -0.91 7.33
N VAL A 74 -6.83 -1.63 6.42
CA VAL A 74 -7.31 -2.94 5.95
C VAL A 74 -7.33 -3.95 7.09
N GLY A 75 -6.27 -4.00 7.91
CA GLY A 75 -6.18 -4.88 9.07
C GLY A 75 -7.27 -4.59 10.11
N LEU A 76 -7.53 -3.31 10.39
CA LEU A 76 -8.58 -2.88 11.31
C LEU A 76 -9.98 -3.29 10.81
N VAL A 77 -10.26 -3.10 9.52
CA VAL A 77 -11.53 -3.51 8.89
C VAL A 77 -11.70 -5.03 8.96
N ALA A 78 -10.67 -5.79 8.61
CA ALA A 78 -10.69 -7.24 8.67
C ALA A 78 -10.91 -7.75 10.11
N ALA A 79 -10.20 -7.18 11.08
CA ALA A 79 -10.36 -7.52 12.50
C ALA A 79 -11.77 -7.20 13.01
N THR A 80 -12.34 -6.08 12.59
CA THR A 80 -13.71 -5.70 12.93
C THR A 80 -14.71 -6.72 12.41
N PHE A 81 -14.58 -7.14 11.14
CA PHE A 81 -15.46 -8.18 10.59
C PHE A 81 -15.27 -9.54 11.25
N GLY A 82 -14.02 -9.91 11.57
CA GLY A 82 -13.73 -11.15 12.31
C GLY A 82 -14.39 -11.16 13.69
N ALA A 83 -14.21 -10.08 14.46
CA ALA A 83 -14.84 -9.91 15.76
C ALA A 83 -16.37 -9.91 15.65
N ALA A 84 -16.94 -9.21 14.67
CA ALA A 84 -18.38 -9.20 14.42
C ALA A 84 -18.92 -10.58 14.04
N ALA A 85 -18.17 -11.37 13.27
CA ALA A 85 -18.54 -12.73 12.92
C ALA A 85 -18.58 -13.63 14.15
N VAL A 86 -17.55 -13.54 15.01
CA VAL A 86 -17.49 -14.26 16.29
C VAL A 86 -18.64 -13.86 17.21
N LEU A 87 -18.98 -12.57 17.30
CA LEU A 87 -20.10 -12.11 18.10
C LEU A 87 -21.47 -12.56 17.54
N ARG A 88 -21.61 -12.62 16.22
CA ARG A 88 -22.86 -13.01 15.56
C ARG A 88 -23.10 -14.53 15.62
N ARG A 89 -22.05 -15.32 15.51
CA ARG A 89 -22.09 -16.78 15.58
C ARG A 89 -20.99 -17.23 16.52
N PRO A 90 -21.22 -17.08 17.85
CA PRO A 90 -20.25 -17.52 18.82
C PRO A 90 -19.92 -18.98 18.57
N PRO A 91 -18.64 -19.34 18.40
CA PRO A 91 -18.24 -20.73 18.20
C PRO A 91 -18.38 -21.55 19.49
N TRP A 92 -18.59 -20.90 20.63
CA TRP A 92 -18.82 -21.57 21.89
C TRP A 92 -20.28 -22.03 22.04
N PRO A 93 -20.49 -23.17 22.73
CA PRO A 93 -21.83 -23.65 23.06
C PRO A 93 -22.60 -22.59 23.85
N ASP A 94 -23.90 -22.49 23.60
CA ASP A 94 -24.76 -21.55 24.28
C ASP A 94 -24.82 -21.90 25.78
N LEU A 95 -24.24 -21.04 26.62
CA LEU A 95 -24.21 -21.19 28.08
C LEU A 95 -25.50 -20.67 28.73
N SER A 96 -26.50 -20.27 27.94
CA SER A 96 -27.82 -19.93 28.47
C SER A 96 -28.45 -21.15 29.17
N ALA A 97 -29.36 -20.90 30.11
CA ALA A 97 -30.09 -21.96 30.82
C ALA A 97 -30.79 -22.95 29.86
N LYS A 98 -31.15 -22.49 28.65
CA LYS A 98 -31.71 -23.34 27.59
C LYS A 98 -30.67 -24.28 26.97
N GLY A 99 -29.44 -23.80 26.73
CA GLY A 99 -28.34 -24.62 26.21
C GLY A 99 -27.84 -25.64 27.23
N LEU A 100 -27.77 -25.26 28.51
CA LEU A 100 -27.42 -26.20 29.58
C LEU A 100 -28.46 -27.33 29.74
N ALA A 101 -29.76 -27.00 29.64
CA ALA A 101 -30.83 -27.99 29.68
C ALA A 101 -30.78 -28.96 28.50
N ALA A 102 -30.43 -28.48 27.30
CA ALA A 102 -30.26 -29.32 26.11
C ALA A 102 -29.07 -30.29 26.23
N LEU A 103 -27.97 -29.85 26.86
CA LEU A 103 -26.81 -30.70 27.10
C LEU A 103 -27.13 -31.84 28.09
N HIS A 104 -27.85 -31.56 29.17
CA HIS A 104 -28.28 -32.61 30.12
C HIS A 104 -29.23 -33.64 29.49
N SER A 105 -30.05 -33.24 28.51
CA SER A 105 -30.94 -34.18 27.82
C SER A 105 -30.25 -35.12 26.83
N CYS A 106 -29.01 -34.82 26.42
CA CYS A 106 -28.22 -35.73 25.57
C CYS A 106 -27.43 -36.78 26.37
N ASP A 107 -27.34 -36.62 27.70
CA ASP A 107 -26.58 -37.50 28.60
C ASP A 107 -27.48 -38.54 29.31
N SER A 108 -28.78 -38.55 29.01
CA SER A 108 -29.79 -39.53 29.49
C SER A 108 -30.29 -40.40 28.34
#